data_AF-A0A1A3PVJ7-F1
#
_entry.id   AF-A0A1A3PVJ7-F1
#
_cell.length_a   1.000
_cell.length_b   1.000
_cell.length_c   1.000
_cell.angle_alpha   90.00
_cell.angle_beta   90.00
_cell.angle_gamma   90.00
#
_symmetry.space_group_name_H-M   'P 1'
#
loop_
_entity.id
_entity.type
_entity.pdbx_description
1 polymer ?
#
loop_
_entity_poly.entity_id
_entity_poly.type
_entity_poly.pdbx_seq_one_letter_code
_entity_poly.pdbx_strand_id
1 'polypeptide(L)'
;MATAVGVFVGAAGLFAQTRARKFGLAQVYIKRYWEVDELFVGDDRQRHESTYARRYLRLCEDEFDAARLGWVDIAVWRAWHEGIRSQVQREGFNVDKYVQLKRCIEQSDHQATKCRGLGKLSVRRKFSWRFESLFSG
;
A
#
# COMPACT_ATOMS: atom_id res chain seq x y z
N MET A 1 16.18 27.94 -25.28
CA MET A 1 15.63 27.85 -23.91
C MET A 1 14.14 27.49 -23.87
N ALA A 2 13.32 27.92 -24.85
CA ALA A 2 11.88 27.60 -24.90
C ALA A 2 11.53 26.10 -24.98
N THR A 3 12.34 25.28 -25.65
CA THR A 3 12.11 23.82 -25.77
C THR A 3 12.30 23.07 -24.46
N ALA A 4 13.26 23.47 -23.62
CA ALA A 4 13.49 22.83 -22.33
C ALA A 4 12.31 23.08 -21.36
N VAL A 5 11.80 24.31 -21.31
CA VAL A 5 10.67 24.68 -20.44
C VAL A 5 9.39 23.93 -20.82
N GLY A 6 9.12 23.76 -22.12
CA GLY A 6 7.99 22.96 -22.59
C GLY A 6 8.06 21.48 -22.19
N VAL A 7 9.25 20.88 -22.21
CA VAL A 7 9.47 19.49 -21.76
C VAL A 7 9.26 19.34 -20.26
N PHE A 8 9.74 20.29 -19.44
CA PHE A 8 9.52 20.26 -17.99
C PHE A 8 8.05 20.45 -17.60
N VAL A 9 7.32 21.36 -18.25
CA VAL A 9 5.89 21.57 -18.01
C VAL A 9 5.06 20.35 -18.45
N GLY A 10 5.36 19.77 -19.63
CA GLY A 10 4.72 18.55 -20.10
C GLY A 10 4.98 17.35 -19.18
N ALA A 11 6.22 17.19 -18.70
CA ALA A 11 6.55 16.18 -17.71
C ALA A 11 5.79 16.37 -16.39
N ALA A 12 5.73 17.61 -15.87
CA ALA A 12 4.99 17.92 -14.65
C ALA A 12 3.48 17.60 -14.77
N GLY A 13 2.85 17.91 -15.90
CA GLY A 13 1.46 17.55 -16.17
C GLY A 13 1.24 16.03 -16.20
N LEU A 14 2.14 15.28 -16.83
CA LEU A 14 2.09 13.83 -16.84
C LEU A 14 2.27 13.23 -15.43
N PHE A 15 3.15 13.80 -14.61
CA PHE A 15 3.34 13.40 -13.21
C PHE A 15 2.08 13.67 -12.37
N ALA A 16 1.48 14.85 -12.50
CA ALA A 16 0.25 15.19 -11.79
C ALA A 16 -0.92 14.26 -12.17
N GLN A 17 -1.09 13.98 -13.46
CA GLN A 17 -2.13 13.06 -13.94
C GLN A 17 -1.88 11.62 -13.44
N THR A 18 -0.62 11.18 -13.44
CA THR A 18 -0.27 9.85 -12.94
C THR A 18 -0.51 9.74 -11.44
N ARG A 19 -0.17 10.79 -10.68
CA ARG A 19 -0.44 10.86 -9.23
C ARG A 19 -1.94 10.87 -8.94
N ALA A 20 -2.73 11.62 -9.70
CA ALA A 20 -4.19 11.63 -9.58
C ALA A 20 -4.81 10.25 -9.84
N ARG A 21 -4.33 9.53 -10.87
CA ARG A 21 -4.76 8.14 -11.14
C ARG A 21 -4.41 7.18 -10.00
N LYS A 22 -3.18 7.25 -9.48
CA LYS A 22 -2.74 6.45 -8.32
C LYS A 22 -3.57 6.76 -7.08
N PHE A 23 -3.88 8.04 -6.84
CA PHE A 23 -4.72 8.46 -5.73
C PHE A 23 -6.15 7.94 -5.86
N GLY A 24 -6.73 7.98 -7.08
CA GLY A 24 -8.04 7.39 -7.35
C GLY A 24 -8.09 5.89 -7.02
N LEU A 25 -7.04 5.14 -7.36
CA LEU A 25 -6.93 3.73 -6.94
C LEU A 25 -6.79 3.59 -5.42
N ALA A 26 -5.98 4.43 -4.77
CA ALA A 26 -5.83 4.39 -3.32
C ALA A 26 -7.17 4.60 -2.59
N GLN A 27 -8.03 5.50 -3.09
CA GLN A 27 -9.38 5.71 -2.55
C GLN A 27 -10.26 4.46 -2.60
N VAL A 28 -10.11 3.61 -3.63
CA VAL A 28 -10.85 2.34 -3.72
C VAL A 28 -10.46 1.39 -2.58
N TYR A 29 -9.17 1.28 -2.26
CA TYR A 29 -8.70 0.45 -1.15
C TYR A 29 -9.14 1.00 0.21
N ILE A 30 -9.08 2.32 0.41
CA ILE A 30 -9.59 2.97 1.62
C ILE A 30 -11.08 2.68 1.79
N LYS A 31 -11.87 2.79 0.73
CA LYS A 31 -13.30 2.46 0.78
C LYS A 31 -13.53 1.00 1.17
N ARG A 32 -12.78 0.05 0.58
CA ARG A 32 -12.86 -1.38 0.92
C ARG A 32 -12.47 -1.67 2.36
N TYR A 33 -11.47 -0.95 2.89
CA TYR A 33 -11.10 -1.05 4.29
C TYR A 33 -12.28 -0.68 5.18
N TRP A 34 -12.93 0.47 4.93
CA TRP A 34 -14.09 0.89 5.71
C TRP A 34 -15.29 -0.04 5.53
N GLU A 35 -15.54 -0.57 4.34
CA GLU A 35 -16.56 -1.60 4.13
C GLU A 35 -16.28 -2.86 4.97
N VAL A 36 -15.00 -3.25 5.09
CA VAL A 36 -14.59 -4.38 5.95
C VAL A 36 -14.66 -4.01 7.42
N ASP A 37 -14.54 -2.75 7.82
CA ASP A 37 -14.63 -2.33 9.22
C ASP A 37 -16.09 -2.15 9.67
N GLU A 38 -16.89 -1.41 8.90
CA GLU A 38 -18.31 -1.12 9.16
C GLU A 38 -19.16 -2.39 9.31
N LEU A 39 -18.86 -3.43 8.53
CA LEU A 39 -19.54 -4.73 8.62
C LEU A 39 -19.37 -5.41 9.98
N PHE A 40 -18.41 -4.98 10.81
CA PHE A 40 -18.03 -5.66 12.05
C PHE A 40 -17.94 -4.72 13.26
N VAL A 41 -18.38 -3.46 13.12
CA VAL A 41 -18.56 -2.51 14.24
C VAL A 41 -19.86 -2.81 15.03
N GLY A 42 -20.74 -3.68 14.54
CA GLY A 42 -21.92 -4.17 15.27
C GLY A 42 -21.64 -5.29 16.29
N ASP A 43 -22.63 -5.59 17.14
CA ASP A 43 -22.64 -6.55 18.28
C ASP A 43 -22.16 -7.99 17.96
N ASP A 44 -21.96 -8.32 16.68
CA ASP A 44 -21.54 -9.63 16.17
C ASP A 44 -20.03 -9.73 15.84
N ARG A 45 -19.19 -8.73 16.22
CA ARG A 45 -17.73 -8.77 15.96
C ARG A 45 -17.08 -10.06 16.45
N GLN A 46 -17.48 -10.53 17.63
CA GLN A 46 -16.94 -11.75 18.24
C GLN A 46 -17.39 -13.02 17.50
N ARG A 47 -18.59 -13.02 16.90
CA ARG A 47 -19.10 -14.15 16.11
C ARG A 47 -18.45 -14.24 14.73
N HIS A 48 -18.01 -13.10 14.18
CA HIS A 48 -17.46 -13.01 12.83
C HIS A 48 -15.96 -12.69 12.78
N GLU A 49 -15.25 -12.73 13.90
CA GLU A 49 -13.83 -12.41 14.03
C GLU A 49 -12.96 -13.14 12.99
N SER A 50 -13.22 -14.43 12.76
CA SER A 50 -12.49 -15.24 11.76
C SER A 50 -12.74 -14.79 10.31
N THR A 51 -13.90 -14.21 10.02
CA THR A 51 -14.26 -13.71 8.68
C THR A 51 -13.71 -12.31 8.48
N TYR A 52 -13.77 -11.45 9.50
CA TYR A 52 -13.13 -10.14 9.51
C TYR A 52 -11.62 -10.28 9.24
N ALA A 53 -10.93 -11.07 10.07
CA ALA A 53 -9.51 -11.31 9.95
C ALA A 53 -9.16 -11.79 8.54
N ARG A 54 -9.91 -12.77 7.99
CA ARG A 54 -9.66 -13.28 6.63
C ARG A 54 -9.79 -12.21 5.55
N ARG A 55 -10.83 -11.37 5.61
CA ARG A 55 -11.09 -10.30 4.63
C ARG A 55 -10.05 -9.19 4.73
N TYR A 56 -9.75 -8.77 5.95
CA TYR A 56 -8.74 -7.77 6.24
C TYR A 56 -7.35 -8.21 5.75
N LEU A 57 -6.90 -9.41 6.13
CA LEU A 57 -5.59 -9.94 5.70
C LEU A 57 -5.48 -10.10 4.18
N ARG A 58 -6.60 -10.44 3.52
CA ARG A 58 -6.64 -10.51 2.05
C ARG A 58 -6.52 -9.12 1.41
N LEU A 59 -7.19 -8.12 1.98
CA LEU A 59 -7.04 -6.73 1.54
C LEU A 59 -5.59 -6.28 1.66
N CYS A 60 -4.90 -6.61 2.76
CA CYS A 60 -3.49 -6.28 2.94
C CYS A 60 -2.60 -6.92 1.86
N GLU A 61 -2.80 -8.21 1.51
CA GLU A 61 -2.05 -8.82 0.38
C GLU A 61 -2.28 -8.08 -0.94
N ASP A 62 -3.53 -7.72 -1.24
CA ASP A 62 -3.85 -6.96 -2.46
C ASP A 62 -3.14 -5.59 -2.46
N GLU A 63 -3.01 -4.94 -1.29
CA GLU A 63 -2.28 -3.68 -1.12
C GLU A 63 -0.77 -3.84 -1.32
N PHE A 64 -0.16 -4.94 -0.84
CA PHE A 64 1.24 -5.26 -1.12
C PHE A 64 1.46 -5.47 -2.63
N ASP A 65 0.53 -6.17 -3.31
CA ASP A 65 0.60 -6.34 -4.75
C ASP A 65 0.44 -5.02 -5.50
N ALA A 66 -0.50 -4.16 -5.08
CA ALA A 66 -0.65 -2.82 -5.63
C ALA A 66 0.63 -1.98 -5.45
N ALA A 67 1.30 -2.09 -4.30
CA ALA A 67 2.56 -1.43 -4.03
C ALA A 67 3.72 -1.98 -4.88
N ARG A 68 3.77 -3.29 -5.06
CA ARG A 68 4.76 -3.98 -5.90
C ARG A 68 4.62 -3.62 -7.38
N LEU A 69 3.38 -3.57 -7.89
CA LEU A 69 3.05 -3.23 -9.28
C LEU A 69 3.16 -1.74 -9.58
N GLY A 70 3.14 -0.91 -8.54
CA GLY A 70 3.31 0.53 -8.63
C GLY A 70 2.06 1.33 -8.87
N TRP A 71 0.93 0.79 -8.42
CA TRP A 71 -0.38 1.43 -8.45
C TRP A 71 -0.57 2.42 -7.31
N VAL A 72 0.25 2.35 -6.27
CA VAL A 72 0.28 3.32 -5.17
C VAL A 72 1.58 4.12 -5.16
N ASP A 73 1.48 5.36 -4.69
CA ASP A 73 2.62 6.22 -4.43
C ASP A 73 3.43 5.71 -3.22
N ILE A 74 4.73 6.01 -3.17
CA ILE A 74 5.58 5.63 -2.04
C ILE A 74 5.11 6.22 -0.71
N ALA A 75 4.60 7.45 -0.69
CA ALA A 75 4.12 8.10 0.53
C ALA A 75 2.87 7.39 1.08
N VAL A 76 1.93 7.05 0.19
CA VAL A 76 0.74 6.27 0.52
C VAL A 76 1.13 4.88 1.02
N TRP A 77 2.06 4.21 0.32
CA TRP A 77 2.56 2.90 0.74
C TRP A 77 3.19 2.91 2.12
N ARG A 78 3.99 3.93 2.46
CA ARG A 78 4.58 4.05 3.80
C ARG A 78 3.52 4.12 4.89
N ALA A 79 2.48 4.92 4.69
CA ALA A 79 1.39 5.05 5.65
C ALA A 79 0.61 3.72 5.79
N TRP A 80 0.26 3.09 4.67
CA TRP A 80 -0.45 1.82 4.67
C TRP A 80 0.37 0.70 5.32
N HIS A 81 1.64 0.57 4.96
CA HIS A 81 2.53 -0.44 5.52
C HIS A 81 2.61 -0.36 7.04
N GLU A 82 2.69 0.85 7.60
CA GLU A 82 2.72 1.06 9.05
C GLU A 82 1.37 0.71 9.71
N GLY A 83 0.25 1.14 9.10
CA GLY A 83 -1.10 0.80 9.55
C GLY A 83 -1.35 -0.71 9.56
N ILE A 84 -0.95 -1.41 8.49
CA ILE A 84 -1.07 -2.86 8.38
C ILE A 84 -0.27 -3.56 9.49
N ARG A 85 1.01 -3.19 9.67
CA ARG A 85 1.86 -3.83 10.70
C ARG A 85 1.30 -3.63 12.09
N SER A 86 0.96 -2.39 12.44
CA SER A 86 0.41 -2.06 13.76
C SER A 86 -0.90 -2.79 14.05
N GLN A 87 -1.83 -2.85 13.08
CA GLN A 87 -3.11 -3.53 13.25
C GLN A 87 -2.96 -5.05 13.31
N VAL A 88 -2.16 -5.67 12.43
CA VAL A 88 -1.91 -7.12 12.46
C VAL A 88 -1.26 -7.54 13.78
N GLN A 89 -0.31 -6.76 14.29
CA GLN A 89 0.34 -7.03 15.58
C GLN A 89 -0.63 -6.87 16.75
N ARG A 90 -1.48 -5.83 16.74
CA ARG A 90 -2.45 -5.56 17.80
C ARG A 90 -3.52 -6.64 17.90
N GLU A 91 -4.06 -7.09 16.78
CA GLU A 91 -5.16 -8.05 16.75
C GLU A 91 -4.69 -9.52 16.79
N GLY A 92 -3.38 -9.77 16.67
CA GLY A 92 -2.82 -11.13 16.77
C GLY A 92 -3.27 -12.07 15.65
N PHE A 93 -3.53 -11.54 14.45
CA PHE A 93 -4.05 -12.33 13.34
C PHE A 93 -3.09 -13.44 12.90
N ASN A 94 -3.64 -14.61 12.54
CA ASN A 94 -2.86 -15.66 11.89
C ASN A 94 -2.59 -15.28 10.42
N VAL A 95 -1.33 -14.96 10.12
CA VAL A 95 -0.87 -14.53 8.79
C VAL A 95 -0.30 -15.67 7.93
N ASP A 96 -0.32 -16.93 8.38
CA ASP A 96 0.44 -18.02 7.74
C ASP A 96 0.06 -18.28 6.28
N LYS A 97 -1.19 -18.00 5.92
CA LYS A 97 -1.72 -18.16 4.55
C LYS A 97 -1.38 -17.01 3.62
N TYR A 98 -0.84 -15.90 4.14
CA TYR A 98 -0.65 -14.64 3.43
C TYR A 98 0.85 -14.41 3.25
N VAL A 99 1.39 -14.74 2.09
CA VAL A 99 2.84 -14.89 1.86
C VAL A 99 3.59 -13.58 2.04
N GLN A 100 3.07 -12.47 1.52
CA GLN A 100 3.73 -11.17 1.53
C GLN A 100 3.66 -10.58 2.94
N LEU A 101 2.50 -10.71 3.57
CA LEU A 101 2.25 -10.27 4.93
C LEU A 101 3.09 -11.06 5.94
N LYS A 102 3.13 -12.39 5.82
CA LYS A 102 3.98 -13.27 6.64
C LYS A 102 5.43 -12.83 6.57
N ARG A 103 5.97 -12.63 5.37
CA ARG A 103 7.35 -12.15 5.16
C ARG A 103 7.60 -10.77 5.76
N CYS A 104 6.60 -9.89 5.74
CA CYS A 104 6.66 -8.58 6.37
C CYS A 104 6.72 -8.70 7.90
N ILE A 105 5.81 -9.48 8.50
CA ILE A 105 5.73 -9.61 9.96
C ILE A 105 6.93 -10.39 10.54
N GLU A 106 7.41 -11.42 9.84
CA GLU A 106 8.65 -12.14 10.20
C GLU A 106 9.90 -11.27 10.11
N GLN A 107 9.87 -10.23 9.27
CA GLN A 107 10.94 -9.26 9.21
C GLN A 107 10.80 -8.27 10.37
N SER A 108 11.70 -8.39 11.33
CA SER A 108 11.89 -7.39 12.38
C SER A 108 12.06 -5.99 11.78
N ASP A 109 11.84 -4.96 12.61
CA ASP A 109 11.77 -3.54 12.24
C ASP A 109 12.49 -3.15 10.94
N HIS A 110 11.72 -2.68 9.96
CA HIS A 110 12.20 -2.36 8.63
C HIS A 110 11.36 -1.27 7.97
N GLN A 111 11.99 -0.53 7.05
CA GLN A 111 11.30 0.49 6.27
C GLN A 111 10.38 -0.13 5.21
N ALA A 112 9.22 0.48 4.99
CA ALA A 112 8.23 0.05 3.99
C ALA A 112 8.82 -0.18 2.58
N THR A 113 9.84 0.59 2.19
CA THR A 113 10.50 0.47 0.88
C THR A 113 11.47 -0.71 0.77
N LYS A 114 11.89 -1.26 1.91
CA LYS A 114 12.81 -2.39 2.05
C LYS A 114 12.12 -3.65 2.58
N CYS A 115 10.79 -3.65 2.58
CA CYS A 115 10.00 -4.79 3.02
C CYS A 115 10.21 -6.00 2.11
N ARG A 116 10.56 -7.16 2.69
CA ARG A 116 10.69 -8.45 1.99
C ARG A 116 9.35 -8.92 1.43
N GLY A 117 8.23 -8.50 2.02
CA GLY A 117 6.88 -8.78 1.53
C GLY A 117 6.64 -8.31 0.09
N LEU A 118 7.26 -7.19 -0.31
CA LEU A 118 7.17 -6.67 -1.68
C LEU A 118 7.89 -7.54 -2.73
N GLY A 119 8.73 -8.49 -2.31
CA GLY A 119 9.51 -9.33 -3.20
C GLY A 119 10.42 -8.54 -4.15
N LYS A 120 10.62 -9.06 -5.37
CA LYS A 120 11.46 -8.40 -6.39
C LYS A 120 10.66 -7.27 -7.06
N LEU A 121 10.98 -6.04 -6.71
CA LEU A 121 10.50 -4.85 -7.42
C LEU A 121 11.08 -4.79 -8.84
N SER A 122 10.24 -4.45 -9.82
CA SER A 122 10.70 -4.19 -11.19
C SER A 122 11.67 -3.00 -11.24
N VAL A 123 12.56 -2.96 -12.23
CA VAL A 123 13.52 -1.84 -12.41
C VAL A 123 12.79 -0.51 -12.54
N ARG A 124 11.69 -0.49 -13.31
CA ARG A 124 10.80 0.67 -13.44
C ARG A 124 10.29 1.15 -12.08
N ARG A 125 9.89 0.22 -11.20
CA ARG A 125 9.37 0.56 -9.87
C ARG A 125 10.46 1.13 -8.96
N LYS A 126 11.66 0.54 -8.96
CA LYS A 126 12.80 1.07 -8.18
C LYS A 126 13.12 2.52 -8.58
N PHE A 127 13.10 2.81 -9.88
CA PHE A 127 13.33 4.15 -10.38
C PHE A 127 12.19 5.12 -10.01
N SER A 128 10.93 4.69 -10.17
CA SER A 128 9.74 5.45 -9.77
C SER A 128 9.81 5.87 -8.30
N TRP A 129 10.16 4.95 -7.40
CA TRP A 129 10.25 5.24 -5.96
C TRP A 129 11.41 6.16 -5.59
N ARG A 130 12.57 5.99 -6.24
CA ARG A 130 13.68 6.94 -6.08
C ARG A 130 13.25 8.34 -6.50
N PHE A 131 12.60 8.47 -7.65
CA PHE A 131 12.12 9.75 -8.13
C PHE A 131 11.05 10.34 -7.19
N GLU A 132 10.00 9.59 -6.84
CA GLU A 132 8.93 10.02 -5.93
C GLU A 132 9.46 10.42 -4.54
N SER A 133 10.51 9.74 -4.05
CA SER A 133 11.13 10.07 -2.76
C SER A 133 11.88 11.41 -2.75
N LEU A 134 12.33 11.91 -3.91
CA LEU A 134 12.99 13.22 -4.02
C LEU A 134 12.00 14.39 -3.91
N PHE A 135 10.72 14.15 -4.23
CA PHE A 135 9.66 15.16 -4.21
C PHE A 135 8.70 15.02 -3.03
N SER A 136 8.92 14.04 -2.14
CA SER A 136 8.08 13.77 -0.98
C SER A 136 8.81 14.05 0.35
N GLY A 137 9.80 14.96 0.29
CA GLY A 137 10.49 15.50 1.46
C GLY A 137 9.72 16.64 2.10
#